data_AF-A0A8C4RYE1-F1
#
_entry.id   AF-A0A8C4RYE1-F1
#
_cell.length_a   1.000
_cell.length_b   1.000
_cell.length_c   1.000
_cell.angle_alpha   90.00
_cell.angle_beta   90.00
_cell.angle_gamma   90.00
#
_symmetry.space_group_name_H-M   'P 1'
#
loop_
_entity.id
_entity.type
_entity.pdbx_description
1 polymer ?
#
loop_
_entity_poly.entity_id
_entity_poly.type
_entity_poly.pdbx_seq_one_letter_code
_entity_poly.pdbx_strand_id
1 'polypeptide(L)' 'MFCEETTADYEGCCVSYSKYQLPFIRIKGYSIQTPQDYCDIPAVVFHTIKGKHICANPKDTWTIVLYSKTLNISDK' A
#
# COMPACT_ATOMS: atom_id res chain seq x y z
N MET A 1 -16.01 -22.71 12.90
CA MET A 1 -15.63 -21.29 13.09
C MET A 1 -14.85 -20.92 11.85
N PHE A 2 -15.47 -20.10 10.99
CA PHE A 2 -15.26 -20.11 9.55
C PHE A 2 -13.80 -19.85 9.16
N CYS A 3 -13.22 -20.79 8.41
CA CYS A 3 -12.04 -20.53 7.60
C CYS A 3 -12.51 -19.63 6.46
N GLU A 4 -12.24 -18.34 6.55
CA GLU A 4 -12.53 -17.44 5.44
C GLU A 4 -11.30 -17.38 4.52
N GLU A 5 -11.10 -18.47 3.78
CA GLU A 5 -10.32 -18.47 2.54
C GLU A 5 -11.17 -17.79 1.45
N THR A 6 -11.26 -16.46 1.51
CA THR A 6 -11.94 -15.67 0.46
C THR A 6 -10.91 -15.24 -0.58
N THR A 7 -10.93 -15.89 -1.75
CA THR A 7 -10.26 -15.42 -2.96
C THR A 7 -10.99 -14.22 -3.56
N ALA A 8 -11.07 -13.14 -2.80
CA ALA A 8 -11.36 -11.80 -3.27
C ALA A 8 -10.10 -10.97 -3.03
N ASP A 9 -9.93 -9.89 -3.78
CA ASP A 9 -9.10 -8.73 -3.43
C ASP A 9 -9.52 -8.15 -2.05
N TYR A 10 -9.46 -8.94 -0.98
CA TYR A 10 -9.45 -8.45 0.37
C TYR A 10 -8.07 -7.83 0.53
N GLU A 11 -8.00 -6.50 0.45
CA GLU A 11 -6.85 -5.79 0.98
C GLU A 11 -6.84 -6.00 2.48
N GLY A 12 -6.35 -7.16 2.92
CA GLY A 12 -6.03 -7.40 4.31
C GLY A 12 -5.20 -6.22 4.80
N CYS A 13 -5.52 -5.75 6.01
CA CYS A 13 -4.76 -4.69 6.64
C CYS A 13 -3.27 -4.99 6.48
N CYS A 14 -2.51 -3.99 6.08
CA CYS A 14 -1.08 -4.01 6.26
C CYS A 14 -0.81 -4.31 7.74
N VAL A 15 -0.11 -5.41 7.99
CA VAL A 15 0.42 -5.78 9.32
C VAL A 15 1.93 -5.55 9.40
N SER A 16 2.57 -5.27 8.26
CA SER A 16 4.00 -5.00 8.16
C SER A 16 4.30 -4.08 6.98
N TYR A 17 5.48 -3.46 7.02
CA TYR A 17 5.99 -2.59 5.96
C TYR A 17 7.03 -3.28 5.09
N SER A 18 7.07 -2.92 3.81
CA SER A 18 8.13 -3.32 2.91
C SER A 18 9.46 -2.73 3.37
N LYS A 19 10.44 -3.60 3.58
CA LYS A 19 11.83 -3.22 3.87
C LYS A 19 12.57 -2.71 2.63
N TYR A 20 12.04 -3.00 1.44
CA TYR A 20 12.66 -2.66 0.16
C TYR A 20 11.94 -1.53 -0.52
N GLN A 21 12.72 -0.59 -1.03
CA GLN A 21 12.23 0.52 -1.84
C GLN A 21 11.67 -0.01 -3.16
N LEU A 22 10.49 0.46 -3.53
CA LEU A 22 9.86 0.11 -4.80
C LEU A 22 10.35 1.06 -5.90
N PRO A 23 10.74 0.53 -7.07
CA PRO A 23 10.98 1.37 -8.23
C PRO A 23 9.66 1.96 -8.72
N PHE A 24 9.60 3.29 -8.85
CA PHE A 24 8.40 4.04 -9.25
C PHE A 24 7.75 3.53 -10.54
N ILE A 25 8.55 3.08 -11.51
CA ILE A 25 8.05 2.55 -12.79
C ILE A 25 7.14 1.32 -12.65
N ARG A 26 7.18 0.64 -11.49
CA ARG A 26 6.32 -0.50 -11.20
C ARG A 26 5.05 -0.11 -10.46
N ILE A 27 4.88 1.15 -10.07
CA ILE A 27 3.73 1.66 -9.33
C ILE A 27 2.67 2.11 -10.33
N LYS A 28 1.47 1.56 -10.18
CA LYS A 28 0.27 1.93 -10.94
C LYS A 28 -0.55 2.98 -10.19
N GLY A 29 -0.55 2.90 -8.86
CA GLY A 29 -1.28 3.80 -7.98
C GLY A 29 -0.97 3.50 -6.52
N TYR A 30 -1.67 4.17 -5.62
CA TYR A 30 -1.57 3.92 -4.18
C TYR A 30 -2.93 4.07 -3.51
N SER A 31 -3.09 3.42 -2.36
CA SER A 31 -4.19 3.59 -1.43
C SER A 31 -3.63 3.91 -0.04
N ILE A 32 -4.43 4.59 0.78
CA ILE A 32 -4.04 4.95 2.15
C ILE A 32 -4.83 4.06 3.11
N GLN A 33 -4.10 3.32 3.94
CA GLN A 33 -4.66 2.62 5.08
C GLN A 33 -4.61 3.55 6.29
N THR A 34 -5.77 3.96 6.77
CA THR A 34 -5.93 4.64 8.04
C THR A 34 -6.07 3.62 9.17
N PRO A 35 -5.47 3.86 10.34
CA PRO A 35 -5.67 2.99 11.48
C PRO A 35 -7.13 3.12 11.97
N GLN A 36 -7.81 1.98 12.07
CA GLN A 36 -9.22 1.82 12.48
C GLN A 36 -9.34 0.52 13.29
N ASP A 37 -10.50 0.24 13.90
CA ASP A 37 -10.69 -0.86 14.87
C ASP A 37 -10.19 -2.26 14.43
N TYR A 38 -9.94 -2.48 13.14
CA TYR A 38 -9.39 -3.71 12.57
C TYR A 38 -7.95 -3.60 12.03
N CYS A 39 -7.48 -2.39 11.70
CA CYS A 39 -6.13 -2.15 11.20
C CYS A 39 -5.38 -1.22 12.17
N ASP A 40 -4.47 -1.74 12.97
CA ASP A 40 -3.79 -0.93 14.00
C ASP A 40 -2.69 -0.02 13.44
N ILE A 41 -2.18 -0.29 12.23
CA ILE A 41 -1.05 0.46 11.66
C ILE A 41 -1.48 1.35 10.48
N PRO A 42 -0.97 2.59 10.41
CA PRO A 42 -1.09 3.42 9.21
C PRO A 42 -0.13 2.91 8.13
N ALA A 43 -0.59 2.79 6.89
CA ALA A 43 0.24 2.35 5.77
C ALA A 43 -0.15 3.02 4.45
N VAL A 44 0.82 3.20 3.56
CA VAL A 44 0.56 3.54 2.16
C VAL A 44 0.68 2.25 1.36
N VAL A 45 -0.41 1.82 0.75
CA VAL A 45 -0.48 0.59 -0.06
C VAL A 45 -0.18 0.96 -1.50
N PHE A 46 1.00 0.60 -2.01
CA PHE A 46 1.33 0.80 -3.43
C PHE A 46 0.78 -0.35 -4.27
N HIS A 47 -0.09 -0.04 -5.22
CA HIS A 47 -0.56 -0.99 -6.22
C HIS A 47 0.44 -1.02 -7.36
N THR A 48 1.01 -2.19 -7.61
CA THR A 48 1.96 -2.36 -8.70
C THR A 48 1.28 -2.73 -10.00
N ILE A 49 1.92 -2.43 -11.13
CA ILE A 49 1.45 -2.84 -12.48
C ILE A 49 1.26 -4.36 -12.61
N LYS A 50 1.93 -5.16 -11.76
CA LYS A 50 1.82 -6.62 -11.73
C LYS A 50 0.67 -7.13 -10.86
N GLY A 51 -0.18 -6.24 -10.34
CA GLY A 51 -1.30 -6.60 -9.45
C GLY A 51 -0.87 -6.98 -8.03
N LYS A 52 0.36 -6.65 -7.61
CA LYS A 52 0.80 -6.84 -6.22
C LYS A 52 0.62 -5.57 -5.42
N HIS A 53 0.15 -5.70 -4.18
CA HIS A 53 -0.01 -4.60 -3.24
C HIS A 53 1.14 -4.62 -2.26
N ILE A 54 1.78 -3.47 -2.07
CA ILE A 54 2.97 -3.36 -1.21
C ILE A 54 2.71 -2.28 -0.16
N CYS A 55 2.66 -2.70 1.09
CA CYS A 55 2.57 -1.83 2.25
C CYS A 55 3.88 -1.07 2.47
N ALA A 56 3.82 0.26 2.54
CA ALA A 56 4.95 1.11 2.83
C ALA A 56 4.67 1.99 4.05
N ASN A 57 5.70 2.24 4.85
CA ASN A 57 5.56 3.08 6.04
C ASN A 57 5.49 4.55 5.61
N PRO A 58 4.43 5.31 5.95
CA PRO A 58 4.31 6.72 5.60
C PRO A 58 5.42 7.59 6.22
N LYS A 59 6.12 7.09 7.25
CA LYS A 59 7.23 7.80 7.91
C LYS A 59 8.57 7.62 7.20
N ASP A 60 8.69 6.68 6.26
CA ASP A 60 9.94 6.47 5.55
C ASP A 60 10.13 7.52 4.45
N THR A 61 11.35 8.06 4.34
CA THR A 61 11.71 9.09 3.35
C THR A 61 11.40 8.64 1.91
N TRP A 62 11.68 7.37 1.58
CA TRP A 62 11.43 6.84 0.25
C TRP A 62 9.93 6.72 -0.06
N THR A 63 9.10 6.36 0.93
CA THR A 63 7.65 6.33 0.80
C THR A 63 7.12 7.72 0.52
N ILE A 64 7.58 8.74 1.24
CA ILE A 64 7.15 10.14 1.04
C ILE A 64 7.51 10.62 -0.38
N VAL A 65 8.71 10.29 -0.87
CA VAL A 65 9.14 10.63 -2.24
C VAL A 65 8.29 9.90 -3.29
N LEU A 66 7.98 8.62 -3.10
CA LEU A 66 7.11 7.88 -4.03
C LEU A 66 5.66 8.35 -3.95
N TYR A 67 5.15 8.61 -2.76
CA TYR A 67 3.82 9.12 -2.51
C TYR A 67 3.61 10.46 -3.21
N SER A 68 4.52 11.42 -3.02
CA SER A 68 4.47 12.71 -3.73
C SER A 68 4.55 12.54 -5.25
N LYS A 69 5.39 11.64 -5.77
CA LYS A 69 5.43 11.34 -7.21
C LYS A 69 4.13 10.73 -7.73
N THR A 70 3.49 9.86 -6.95
CA THR A 70 2.27 9.15 -7.37
C THR A 70 1.03 10.05 -7.27
N LEU A 71 1.01 10.99 -6.32
CA LEU A 71 0.00 12.05 -6.23
C LEU A 71 -0.07 12.88 -7.53
N ASN A 72 1.08 13.24 -8.11
CA ASN A 72 1.15 13.99 -9.36
C ASN A 72 0.60 13.21 -10.58
N ILE A 73 0.46 11.88 -10.50
CA ILE A 73 -0.13 11.06 -11.56
C ILE A 73 -1.66 11.01 -11.42
N SER A 74 -2.19 11.04 -10.20
CA SER A 74 -3.64 10.88 -9.95
C SER A 74 -4.45 12.15 -10.24
N ASP A 75 -3.77 13.29 -10.41
CA ASP A 75 -4.35 14.60 -10.76
C ASP A 75 -4.43 14.84 -12.29
N LYS A 76 -4.13 13.83 -13.12
CA LYS A 76 -4.14 13.90 -14.58
C LYS A 76 -5.03 12.80 -15.19
#